data_AF-A0A352YT97-F1
#
_entry.id   AF-A0A352YT97-F1
#
_cell.length_a   1.000
_cell.length_b   1.000
_cell.length_c   1.000
_cell.angle_alpha   90.00
_cell.angle_beta   90.00
_cell.angle_gamma   90.00
#
_symmetry.space_group_name_H-M   'P 1'
#
loop_
_entity.id
_entity.type
_entity.pdbx_description
1 polymer ?
#
loop_
_entity_poly.entity_id
_entity_poly.type
_entity_poly.pdbx_seq_one_letter_code
_entity_poly.pdbx_strand_id
1 'polypeptide(L)'
;MVKLRQIEEFIASEPIAMAGVSRDPGKFGFAAFRELKQKGMNILPVNPNATEIHGEKVYPDIRSLPDDVKGLIIMTNKKSTAGIIKEAKDKGIRQIWIQQMAESSEAIKELEGSGINYITKECILMHYKPHGIHKFHAAIRRFFRSFPK
;
A
#
# COMPACT_ATOMS: atom_id res chain seq x y z
N MET A 1 -3.23 -10.21 -14.16
CA MET A 1 -2.69 -10.95 -13.00
C MET A 1 -1.40 -10.27 -12.60
N VAL A 2 -1.21 -9.98 -11.31
CA VAL A 2 0.02 -9.34 -10.81
C VAL A 2 1.19 -10.29 -11.02
N LYS A 3 2.32 -9.78 -11.53
CA LYS A 3 3.57 -10.53 -11.72
C LYS A 3 4.53 -10.28 -10.55
N LEU A 4 5.38 -11.24 -10.21
CA LEU A 4 6.39 -11.06 -9.14
C LEU A 4 7.27 -9.83 -9.35
N ARG A 5 7.73 -9.58 -10.58
CA ARG A 5 8.53 -8.40 -10.92
C ARG A 5 7.83 -7.07 -10.54
N GLN A 6 6.50 -6.99 -10.68
CA GLN A 6 5.77 -5.78 -10.29
C GLN A 6 5.82 -5.54 -8.78
N ILE A 7 5.77 -6.62 -7.99
CA ILE A 7 5.84 -6.58 -6.53
C ILE A 7 7.25 -6.16 -6.08
N GLU A 8 8.28 -6.73 -6.70
CA GLU A 8 9.68 -6.38 -6.43
C GLU A 8 9.98 -4.92 -6.78
N GLU A 9 9.54 -4.46 -7.95
CA GLU A 9 9.67 -3.06 -8.38
C GLU A 9 8.96 -2.10 -7.41
N PHE A 10 7.76 -2.45 -6.93
CA PHE A 10 7.06 -1.65 -5.92
C PHE A 10 7.80 -1.61 -4.58
N ILE A 11 8.25 -2.76 -4.07
CA ILE A 11 8.96 -2.84 -2.78
C ILE A 11 10.26 -2.04 -2.80
N ALA A 12 10.94 -1.97 -3.95
CA ALA A 12 12.14 -1.16 -4.13
C ALA A 12 11.88 0.36 -4.26
N SER A 13 10.61 0.78 -4.38
CA SER A 13 10.22 2.18 -4.61
C SER A 13 10.08 3.02 -3.33
N GLU A 14 11.14 3.03 -2.52
CA GLU A 14 11.19 3.83 -1.29
C GLU A 14 11.65 5.28 -1.56
N PRO A 15 11.14 6.29 -0.81
CA PRO A 15 10.13 6.20 0.26
C PRO A 15 8.70 5.89 -0.24
N ILE A 16 7.93 5.18 0.57
CA ILE A 16 6.55 4.76 0.26
C ILE A 16 5.56 5.49 1.16
N ALA A 17 4.52 6.11 0.62
CA ALA A 17 3.40 6.58 1.42
C ALA A 17 2.40 5.47 1.72
N MET A 18 1.71 5.54 2.86
CA MET A 18 0.63 4.63 3.22
C MET A 18 -0.63 5.43 3.58
N ALA A 19 -1.61 5.43 2.68
CA ALA A 19 -2.91 6.05 2.90
C ALA A 19 -3.85 5.13 3.66
N GLY A 20 -4.49 5.65 4.71
CA GLY A 20 -5.39 4.87 5.56
C GLY A 20 -4.72 4.29 6.81
N VAL A 21 -3.62 4.88 7.27
CA VAL A 21 -3.04 4.54 8.58
C VAL A 21 -3.99 5.03 9.67
N SER A 22 -4.51 4.10 10.47
CA SER A 22 -5.51 4.38 11.50
C SER A 22 -4.85 4.89 12.79
N ARG A 23 -5.56 5.74 13.55
CA ARG A 23 -5.20 6.08 14.95
C ARG A 23 -5.55 4.94 15.92
N ASP A 24 -6.55 4.14 15.57
CA ASP A 24 -7.04 3.01 16.36
C ASP A 24 -6.13 1.78 16.16
N PRO A 25 -5.45 1.30 17.22
CA PRO A 25 -4.57 0.12 17.16
C PRO A 25 -5.26 -1.19 16.79
N GLY A 26 -6.58 -1.28 16.96
CA GLY A 26 -7.38 -2.45 16.57
C GLY A 26 -7.66 -2.54 15.07
N LYS A 27 -7.35 -1.50 14.29
CA LYS A 27 -7.57 -1.48 12.83
C LYS A 27 -6.36 -2.03 12.08
N PHE A 28 -6.64 -2.77 11.02
CA PHE A 28 -5.62 -3.38 10.16
C PHE A 28 -4.61 -2.35 9.63
N GLY A 29 -5.04 -1.15 9.24
CA GLY A 29 -4.14 -0.10 8.75
C GLY A 29 -3.07 0.32 9.78
N PHE A 30 -3.40 0.36 11.07
CA PHE A 30 -2.42 0.61 12.14
C PHE A 30 -1.46 -0.57 12.30
N ALA A 31 -2.01 -1.79 12.38
CA ALA A 31 -1.21 -3.01 12.56
C ALA A 31 -0.21 -3.22 11.41
N ALA A 32 -0.65 -3.03 10.16
CA ALA A 32 0.19 -3.14 8.97
C ALA A 32 1.26 -2.04 8.94
N PHE A 33 0.92 -0.79 9.26
CA PHE A 33 1.88 0.31 9.33
C PHE A 33 2.99 0.01 10.35
N ARG A 34 2.61 -0.37 11.57
CA ARG A 34 3.53 -0.73 12.64
C ARG A 34 4.44 -1.89 12.22
N GLU A 35 3.88 -2.96 11.66
CA GLU A 35 4.66 -4.13 11.25
C GLU A 35 5.66 -3.81 10.12
N LEU A 36 5.24 -3.05 9.11
CA LEU A 36 6.12 -2.66 8.01
C LEU A 36 7.25 -1.75 8.49
N LYS A 37 6.96 -0.78 9.36
CA LYS A 37 7.98 0.07 9.99
C LYS A 37 8.96 -0.75 10.85
N GLN A 38 8.47 -1.68 11.66
CA GLN A 38 9.33 -2.59 12.44
C GLN A 38 10.24 -3.46 11.56
N LYS A 39 9.79 -3.83 10.36
CA LYS A 39 10.60 -4.55 9.35
C LYS A 39 11.57 -3.64 8.58
N GLY A 40 11.55 -2.34 8.86
CA GLY A 40 12.43 -1.33 8.27
C GLY A 40 11.98 -0.80 6.92
N MET A 41 10.70 -0.91 6.55
CA MET A 41 10.20 -0.22 5.34
C MET A 41 10.16 1.28 5.59
N ASN A 42 10.67 2.07 4.65
CA ASN A 42 10.58 3.52 4.72
C ASN A 42 9.17 4.00 4.34
N ILE A 43 8.27 4.07 5.33
CA ILE A 43 6.87 4.45 5.15
C ILE A 43 6.54 5.81 5.76
N LEU A 44 5.86 6.65 5.00
CA LEU A 44 5.22 7.89 5.43
C LEU A 44 3.70 7.69 5.61
N PRO A 45 3.14 7.86 6.81
CA PRO A 45 1.71 7.65 7.04
C PRO A 45 0.87 8.83 6.52
N VAL A 46 -0.28 8.53 5.91
CA VAL A 46 -1.27 9.52 5.45
C VAL A 46 -2.62 9.26 6.11
N ASN A 47 -3.13 10.27 6.81
CA ASN A 47 -4.46 10.31 7.43
C ASN A 47 -4.92 11.76 7.62
N PRO A 48 -6.05 12.19 7.03
CA PRO A 48 -6.54 13.57 7.13
C PRO A 48 -6.96 13.99 8.54
N ASN A 49 -7.16 13.03 9.46
CA ASN A 49 -7.68 13.27 10.80
C ASN A 49 -6.61 13.10 11.90
N ALA A 50 -5.34 13.07 11.55
CA ALA A 50 -4.24 12.91 12.50
C ALA A 50 -3.01 13.71 12.05
N THR A 51 -2.32 14.31 13.01
CA THR A 51 -1.00 14.94 12.79
C THR A 51 0.16 14.02 13.21
N GLU A 52 -0.13 13.05 14.08
CA GLU A 52 0.84 12.06 14.58
C GLU A 52 0.13 10.71 14.81
N ILE A 53 0.78 9.62 14.41
CA ILE A 53 0.37 8.24 14.72
C ILE A 53 1.63 7.45 15.05
N HIS A 54 1.63 6.77 16.20
CA HIS A 54 2.75 5.91 16.62
C HIS A 54 4.10 6.64 16.67
N GLY A 55 4.11 7.90 17.13
CA GLY A 55 5.31 8.74 17.20
C GLY A 55 5.82 9.25 15.86
N GLU A 56 5.10 8.99 14.77
CA GLU A 56 5.47 9.39 13.41
C GLU A 56 4.59 10.55 12.96
N LYS A 57 5.21 11.56 12.31
CA LYS A 57 4.49 12.64 11.64
C LYS A 57 3.57 12.05 10.56
N VAL A 58 2.33 12.52 10.53
CA VAL A 58 1.31 12.10 9.57
C VAL A 58 0.98 13.23 8.61
N TYR A 59 0.84 12.87 7.33
CA TYR A 59 0.44 13.80 6.28
C TYR A 59 -1.09 13.75 6.09
N PRO A 60 -1.76 14.88 5.86
CA PRO A 60 -3.22 14.91 5.75
C PRO A 60 -3.73 14.30 4.44
N ASP A 61 -2.95 14.40 3.37
CA ASP A 61 -3.31 13.95 2.02
C ASP A 61 -2.06 13.61 1.19
N ILE A 62 -2.27 13.10 -0.03
CA ILE A 62 -1.17 12.70 -0.92
C ILE A 62 -0.41 13.93 -1.43
N ARG A 63 -1.09 15.05 -1.65
CA ARG A 63 -0.50 16.27 -2.22
C ARG A 63 0.56 16.89 -1.29
N SER A 64 0.33 16.77 0.02
CA SER A 64 1.19 17.28 1.09
C SER A 64 2.44 16.44 1.34
N LEU A 65 2.57 15.27 0.69
CA LEU A 65 3.76 14.43 0.82
C LEU A 65 5.01 15.12 0.24
N PRO A 66 6.22 14.75 0.69
CA PRO A 66 7.46 15.11 0.00
C PRO A 66 7.48 14.66 -1.47
N ASP A 67 8.23 15.37 -2.31
CA ASP A 67 8.29 15.09 -3.76
C ASP A 67 9.13 13.86 -4.12
N ASP A 68 9.95 13.37 -3.19
CA ASP A 68 10.77 12.17 -3.36
C ASP A 68 10.02 10.86 -3.08
N VAL A 69 8.76 10.92 -2.62
CA VAL A 69 7.91 9.73 -2.43
C VAL A 69 7.64 9.04 -3.76
N LYS A 70 7.99 7.75 -3.85
CA LYS A 70 7.95 7.01 -5.13
C LYS A 70 6.80 6.01 -5.22
N GLY A 71 6.34 5.52 -4.07
CA GLY A 71 5.28 4.51 -3.99
C GLY A 71 4.15 4.90 -3.05
N LEU A 72 2.98 4.28 -3.26
CA LEU A 72 1.79 4.47 -2.43
C LEU A 72 1.10 3.14 -2.13
N ILE A 73 0.91 2.83 -0.85
CA ILE A 73 0.03 1.77 -0.35
C ILE A 73 -1.32 2.40 0.03
N ILE A 74 -2.41 1.83 -0.47
CA ILE A 74 -3.78 2.26 -0.18
C ILE A 74 -4.46 1.21 0.70
N MET A 75 -4.82 1.62 1.92
CA MET A 75 -5.48 0.83 2.97
C MET A 75 -6.86 1.37 3.36
N THR A 76 -7.37 2.32 2.57
CA THR A 76 -8.66 2.97 2.84
C THR A 76 -9.84 2.09 2.43
N ASN A 77 -11.05 2.54 2.76
CA ASN A 77 -12.25 1.96 2.19
C ASN A 77 -12.27 2.12 0.65
N LYS A 78 -13.01 1.22 -0.02
CA LYS A 78 -13.12 1.17 -1.49
C LYS A 78 -13.60 2.48 -2.13
N LYS A 79 -14.46 3.24 -1.44
CA LYS A 79 -15.05 4.49 -1.99
C LYS A 79 -14.01 5.60 -2.11
N SER A 80 -12.97 5.59 -1.26
CA SER A 80 -11.91 6.60 -1.28
C SER A 80 -10.77 6.28 -2.25
N THR A 81 -10.60 5.01 -2.62
CA THR A 81 -9.44 4.51 -3.39
C THR A 81 -9.26 5.22 -4.73
N ALA A 82 -10.34 5.44 -5.49
CA ALA A 82 -10.24 6.11 -6.79
C ALA A 82 -9.77 7.57 -6.68
N GLY A 83 -10.22 8.30 -5.66
CA GLY A 83 -9.76 9.67 -5.40
C GLY A 83 -8.28 9.73 -5.04
N ILE A 84 -7.84 8.82 -4.17
CA ILE A 84 -6.43 8.71 -3.76
C ILE A 84 -5.52 8.39 -4.96
N ILE A 85 -5.97 7.52 -5.87
CA ILE A 85 -5.23 7.23 -7.11
C ILE A 85 -5.09 8.47 -7.99
N LYS A 86 -6.13 9.31 -8.09
CA LYS A 86 -6.04 10.58 -8.84
C LYS A 86 -5.00 11.51 -8.22
N GLU A 87 -5.02 11.69 -6.91
CA GLU A 87 -4.01 12.50 -6.24
C GLU A 87 -2.60 11.95 -6.43
N ALA A 88 -2.44 10.62 -6.41
CA ALA A 88 -1.17 9.96 -6.66
C ALA A 88 -0.65 10.22 -8.09
N LYS A 89 -1.54 10.12 -9.09
CA LYS A 89 -1.23 10.46 -10.48
C LYS A 89 -0.78 11.89 -10.63
N ASP A 90 -1.51 12.83 -10.03
CA ASP A 90 -1.22 14.27 -10.10
C ASP A 90 0.14 14.58 -9.47
N LYS A 91 0.49 13.89 -8.38
CA LYS A 91 1.82 14.01 -7.75
C LYS A 91 2.94 13.25 -8.48
N GLY A 92 2.60 12.45 -9.50
CA GLY A 92 3.57 11.69 -10.28
C GLY A 92 4.00 10.35 -9.67
N ILE A 93 3.28 9.85 -8.66
CA ILE A 93 3.52 8.52 -8.07
C ILE A 93 3.09 7.44 -9.08
N ARG A 94 4.03 6.56 -9.47
CA ARG A 94 3.81 5.52 -10.49
C ARG A 94 3.87 4.08 -9.96
N GLN A 95 4.01 3.92 -8.66
CA GLN A 95 4.06 2.63 -7.97
C GLN A 95 2.91 2.58 -6.97
N ILE A 96 1.87 1.80 -7.23
CA ILE A 96 0.64 1.78 -6.42
C ILE A 96 0.32 0.37 -5.94
N TRP A 97 0.14 0.21 -4.63
CA TRP A 97 -0.35 -1.00 -4.02
C TRP A 97 -1.74 -0.75 -3.43
N ILE A 98 -2.76 -1.35 -4.03
CA ILE A 98 -4.10 -1.39 -3.44
C ILE A 98 -4.17 -2.64 -2.59
N GLN A 99 -4.27 -2.48 -1.27
CA GLN A 99 -4.44 -3.63 -0.39
C GLN A 99 -5.66 -4.43 -0.80
N GLN A 100 -5.58 -5.76 -0.72
CA GLN A 100 -6.74 -6.61 -0.93
C GLN A 100 -7.99 -6.10 -0.18
N MET A 101 -9.13 -6.10 -0.86
CA MET A 101 -10.43 -5.59 -0.37
C MET A 101 -10.55 -4.05 -0.33
N ALA A 102 -9.52 -3.29 -0.73
CA ALA A 102 -9.60 -1.84 -0.88
C ALA A 102 -9.87 -1.40 -2.33
N GLU A 103 -9.88 -2.31 -3.29
CA GLU A 103 -10.15 -2.00 -4.70
C GLU A 103 -11.64 -1.77 -5.01
N SER A 104 -11.91 -0.83 -5.91
CA SER A 104 -13.22 -0.61 -6.55
C SER A 104 -13.07 -0.66 -8.06
N SER A 105 -14.19 -0.86 -8.78
CA SER A 105 -14.20 -0.84 -10.25
C SER A 105 -13.70 0.49 -10.80
N GLU A 106 -14.05 1.59 -10.14
CA GLU A 106 -13.60 2.94 -10.49
C GLU A 106 -12.09 3.08 -10.29
N ALA A 107 -11.55 2.59 -9.17
CA ALA A 107 -10.11 2.62 -8.90
C ALA A 107 -9.31 1.84 -9.95
N ILE A 108 -9.82 0.69 -10.41
CA ILE A 108 -9.16 -0.09 -11.46
C ILE A 108 -9.21 0.64 -12.81
N LYS A 109 -10.35 1.22 -13.18
CA LYS A 109 -10.47 2.05 -14.41
C LYS A 109 -9.51 3.21 -14.44
N GLU A 110 -9.23 3.83 -13.29
CA GLU A 110 -8.21 4.88 -13.20
C GLU A 110 -6.80 4.35 -13.57
N LEU A 111 -6.48 3.10 -13.26
CA LEU A 111 -5.13 2.56 -13.47
C LEU A 111 -4.93 1.92 -14.84
N GLU A 112 -5.99 1.39 -15.44
CA GLU A 112 -5.95 0.79 -16.76
C GLU A 112 -5.45 1.77 -17.83
N GLY A 113 -4.45 1.34 -18.61
CA GLY A 113 -3.85 2.17 -19.66
C GLY A 113 -2.97 3.34 -19.18
N SER A 114 -2.86 3.58 -17.87
CA SER A 114 -2.13 4.73 -17.32
C SER A 114 -0.59 4.59 -17.32
N GLY A 115 -0.07 3.40 -17.58
CA GLY A 115 1.36 3.08 -17.45
C GLY A 115 1.87 2.97 -16.01
N ILE A 116 1.00 3.13 -15.00
CA ILE A 116 1.33 2.95 -13.58
C ILE A 116 1.52 1.46 -13.28
N ASN A 117 2.59 1.12 -12.55
CA ASN A 117 2.70 -0.21 -11.97
C ASN A 117 1.75 -0.31 -10.77
N TYR A 118 0.75 -1.19 -10.87
CA TYR A 118 -0.20 -1.39 -9.78
C TYR A 118 -0.35 -2.85 -9.35
N ILE A 119 -0.45 -3.04 -8.04
CA ILE A 119 -0.70 -4.32 -7.38
C ILE A 119 -2.07 -4.24 -6.70
N THR A 120 -2.88 -5.30 -6.87
CA THR A 120 -4.19 -5.45 -6.23
C THR A 120 -4.40 -6.92 -5.86
N LYS A 121 -5.38 -7.20 -4.99
CA LYS A 121 -5.72 -8.56 -4.49
C LYS A 121 -4.58 -9.27 -3.73
N GLU A 122 -3.53 -8.52 -3.38
CA GLU A 122 -2.38 -8.97 -2.63
C GLU A 122 -2.30 -8.23 -1.29
N CYS A 123 -1.67 -8.90 -0.30
CA CYS A 123 -1.40 -8.32 1.01
C CYS A 123 0.08 -7.99 1.14
N ILE A 124 0.43 -6.72 1.36
CA ILE A 124 1.83 -6.28 1.41
C ILE A 124 2.66 -7.02 2.48
N LEU A 125 2.05 -7.40 3.61
CA LEU A 125 2.72 -8.13 4.69
C LEU A 125 3.19 -9.53 4.29
N MET A 126 2.59 -10.10 3.23
CA MET A 126 2.99 -11.40 2.67
C MET A 126 4.21 -11.29 1.76
N HIS A 127 4.52 -10.09 1.27
CA HIS A 127 5.58 -9.85 0.27
C HIS A 127 6.78 -9.10 0.85
N TYR A 128 6.58 -8.27 1.88
CA TYR A 128 7.69 -7.57 2.54
C TYR A 128 8.19 -8.31 3.79
N LYS A 129 9.38 -8.92 3.66
CA LYS A 129 10.10 -9.67 4.72
C LYS A 129 9.13 -10.51 5.60
N PRO A 130 8.35 -11.45 5.01
CA PRO A 130 7.29 -12.16 5.72
C PRO A 130 7.85 -13.09 6.82
N HIS A 131 7.20 -13.11 7.98
CA HIS A 131 7.50 -14.02 9.09
C HIS A 131 6.18 -14.54 9.72
N GLY A 132 6.27 -15.54 10.60
CA GLY A 132 5.11 -16.08 11.33
C GLY A 132 3.95 -16.52 10.44
N ILE A 133 2.73 -16.12 10.80
CA ILE A 133 1.50 -16.47 10.08
C ILE A 133 1.49 -15.97 8.63
N HIS A 134 2.14 -14.83 8.34
CA HIS A 134 2.22 -14.30 6.98
C HIS A 134 3.14 -15.15 6.10
N LYS A 135 4.23 -15.69 6.66
CA LYS A 135 5.10 -16.67 5.98
C LYS A 135 4.35 -17.99 5.73
N PHE A 136 3.57 -18.46 6.70
CA PHE A 136 2.77 -19.68 6.57
C PHE A 136 1.66 -19.52 5.52
N HIS A 137 0.88 -18.44 5.59
CA HIS A 137 -0.17 -18.15 4.61
C HIS A 137 0.42 -17.93 3.20
N ALA A 138 1.57 -17.25 3.08
CA ALA A 138 2.26 -17.11 1.80
C ALA A 138 2.70 -18.47 1.24
N ALA A 139 3.25 -19.34 2.09
CA ALA A 139 3.62 -20.70 1.72
C ALA A 139 2.40 -21.54 1.26
N ILE A 140 1.26 -21.45 1.96
CA ILE A 140 0.00 -22.09 1.57
C ILE A 140 -0.46 -21.60 0.19
N ARG A 141 -0.55 -20.28 -0.01
CA ARG A 141 -1.01 -19.74 -1.30
C ARG A 141 -0.06 -20.12 -2.44
N ARG A 142 1.25 -20.25 -2.17
CA ARG A 142 2.24 -20.76 -3.13
C ARG A 142 2.02 -22.24 -3.45
N PHE A 143 1.71 -23.05 -2.45
CA PHE A 143 1.37 -24.47 -2.60
C PHE A 143 0.09 -24.68 -3.43
N PHE A 144 -0.95 -23.87 -3.19
CA PHE A 144 -2.22 -23.95 -3.92
C PHE A 144 -2.25 -23.13 -5.24
N ARG A 145 -1.11 -22.67 -5.76
CA ARG A 145 -0.99 -21.87 -7.01
C ARG A 145 -1.83 -20.57 -7.06
N SER A 146 -2.22 -20.04 -5.90
CA SER A 146 -2.94 -18.77 -5.74
C SER A 146 -1.98 -17.58 -5.53
N PHE A 147 -0.68 -17.84 -5.39
CA PHE A 147 0.36 -16.82 -5.32
C PHE A 147 0.69 -16.28 -6.73
N PRO A 148 1.00 -14.99 -6.86
CA PRO A 148 1.55 -14.43 -8.10
C PRO A 148 2.73 -15.28 -8.60
N LYS A 149 2.73 -15.56 -9.91
CA LYS A 149 3.82 -16.26 -10.60
C LYS A 149 4.80 -15.27 -11.21
#